data_AF-A0A524MV90-F1
#
_entry.id   AF-A0A524MV90-F1
#
_cell.length_a   1.000
_cell.length_b   1.000
_cell.length_c   1.000
_cell.angle_alpha   90.00
_cell.angle_beta   90.00
_cell.angle_gamma   90.00
#
_symmetry.space_group_name_H-M   'P 1'
#
loop_
_entity.id
_entity.type
_entity.pdbx_description
1 polymer ?
#
loop_
_entity_poly.entity_id
_entity_poly.type
_entity_poly.pdbx_seq_one_letter_code
_entity_poly.pdbx_strand_id
1 'polypeptide(L)'
;MKGLTHFVTGIAAASCFPIAIRAGAEGNPLYFILGGIFGLIPDTIDFKWLRFVAKQDCEVSPDPDRPDAGGIASAVADAINSAYVSGKPRTIKLNTVRLGADRWQEYTVRFDVPLQKVRVRYGPVVSTSAEPLAPGPSEEAEAGTVCPLVLDYEADTVINAFDGPTFRMAPRTGGRICPEFLPWHRQWSHSLITWAVAATAVGMCFGWTAGAIAFSAAAAHALVDQLGFMGSSLFYPLARNRTPGLRLAHSGDMIPNFTLVWFSCLLVFWRLHDAAPFTAQLSAVRYFLYAGVLPIALLAVASRRAGQQGR
;
A
#
# COMPACT_ATOMS: atom_id res chain seq x y z
N MET A 1 3.14 -1.28 1.05
CA MET A 1 4.43 -0.54 1.01
C MET A 1 4.61 -0.03 -0.42
N LYS A 2 5.73 0.59 -0.81
CA LYS A 2 5.96 0.92 -2.23
C LYS A 2 6.33 -0.34 -3.02
N GLY A 3 6.06 -0.34 -4.34
CA GLY A 3 6.31 -1.50 -5.21
C GLY A 3 7.76 -2.00 -5.19
N LEU A 4 8.75 -1.10 -5.09
CA LEU A 4 10.16 -1.49 -4.96
C LEU A 4 10.41 -2.34 -3.71
N THR A 5 9.79 -1.99 -2.59
CA THR A 5 9.91 -2.75 -1.34
C THR A 5 9.42 -4.18 -1.53
N HIS A 6 8.24 -4.34 -2.13
CA HIS A 6 7.67 -5.66 -2.39
C HIS A 6 8.52 -6.50 -3.34
N PHE A 7 9.06 -5.88 -4.40
CA PHE A 7 9.99 -6.53 -5.33
C PHE A 7 11.26 -7.05 -4.62
N VAL A 8 11.94 -6.20 -3.85
CA VAL A 8 13.18 -6.58 -3.15
C VAL A 8 12.89 -7.61 -2.05
N THR A 9 11.77 -7.51 -1.35
CA THR A 9 11.33 -8.55 -0.39
C THR A 9 11.12 -9.90 -1.09
N GLY A 10 10.55 -9.93 -2.30
CA GLY A 10 10.42 -11.15 -3.10
C GLY A 10 11.76 -11.78 -3.47
N ILE A 11 12.75 -10.95 -3.86
CA ILE A 11 14.13 -11.40 -4.11
C ILE A 11 14.76 -11.97 -2.83
N ALA A 12 14.57 -11.31 -1.69
CA ALA A 12 15.07 -11.78 -0.40
C ALA A 12 14.43 -13.12 0.01
N ALA A 13 13.13 -13.30 -0.24
CA ALA A 13 12.47 -14.59 -0.04
C ALA A 13 13.08 -15.69 -0.92
N ALA A 14 13.39 -15.41 -2.19
CA ALA A 14 14.08 -16.35 -3.08
C ALA A 14 15.50 -16.71 -2.58
N SER A 15 16.24 -15.74 -2.02
CA SER A 15 17.60 -15.97 -1.49
C SER A 15 17.65 -16.98 -0.33
N CYS A 16 16.52 -17.19 0.36
CA CYS A 16 16.41 -18.19 1.42
C CYS A 16 16.43 -19.63 0.92
N PHE A 17 16.35 -19.86 -0.40
CA PHE A 17 16.43 -21.17 -1.01
C PHE A 17 17.88 -21.44 -1.48
N PRO A 18 18.60 -22.41 -0.89
CA PRO A 18 19.98 -22.70 -1.30
C PRO A 18 20.13 -23.07 -2.78
N ILE A 19 19.10 -23.68 -3.36
CA ILE A 19 19.05 -23.99 -4.79
C ILE A 19 19.06 -22.71 -5.64
N ALA A 20 18.36 -21.64 -5.21
CA ALA A 20 18.35 -20.37 -5.92
C ALA A 20 19.74 -19.71 -5.92
N ILE A 21 20.43 -19.77 -4.78
CA ILE A 21 21.79 -19.22 -4.64
C ILE A 21 22.77 -19.98 -5.54
N ARG A 22 22.77 -21.32 -5.51
CA ARG A 22 23.65 -22.14 -6.36
C ARG A 22 23.37 -21.91 -7.84
N ALA A 23 22.11 -21.96 -8.25
CA ALA A 23 21.73 -21.71 -9.64
C ALA A 23 22.17 -20.31 -10.10
N GLY A 24 22.00 -19.29 -9.25
CA GLY A 24 22.48 -17.94 -9.53
C GLY A 24 24.00 -17.86 -9.69
N ALA A 25 24.76 -18.54 -8.82
CA ALA A 25 26.22 -18.63 -8.91
C ALA A 25 26.70 -19.37 -10.17
N GLU A 26 25.92 -20.34 -10.65
CA GLU A 26 26.15 -21.07 -11.90
C GLU A 26 25.66 -20.29 -13.15
N GLY A 27 25.16 -19.06 -12.97
CA GLY A 27 24.74 -18.17 -14.06
C GLY A 27 23.27 -18.26 -14.45
N ASN A 28 22.44 -18.98 -13.70
CA ASN A 28 20.99 -19.06 -13.90
C ASN A 28 20.22 -18.16 -12.90
N PRO A 29 19.76 -16.97 -13.33
CA PRO A 29 19.07 -16.02 -12.46
C PRO A 29 17.58 -16.31 -12.26
N LEU A 30 17.04 -17.38 -12.88
CA LEU A 30 15.59 -17.60 -12.99
C LEU A 30 14.87 -17.53 -11.64
N TYR A 31 15.42 -18.13 -10.59
CA TYR A 31 14.79 -18.15 -9.27
C TYR A 31 14.71 -16.77 -8.62
N PHE A 32 15.71 -15.90 -8.82
CA PHE A 32 15.66 -14.52 -8.34
C PHE A 32 14.68 -13.67 -9.17
N ILE A 33 14.61 -13.91 -10.48
CA ILE A 33 13.62 -13.27 -11.35
C ILE A 33 12.20 -13.65 -10.91
N LEU A 34 11.96 -14.95 -10.64
CA LEU A 34 10.68 -15.41 -10.10
C LEU A 34 10.38 -14.76 -8.75
N GLY A 35 11.35 -14.69 -7.84
CA GLY A 35 11.20 -13.99 -6.57
C GLY A 35 10.77 -12.53 -6.75
N GLY A 36 11.45 -11.79 -7.62
CA GLY A 36 11.11 -10.39 -7.92
C GLY A 36 9.73 -10.23 -8.56
N ILE A 37 9.40 -11.05 -9.58
CA ILE A 37 8.11 -11.00 -10.27
C ILE A 37 6.98 -11.31 -9.29
N PHE A 38 7.07 -12.41 -8.54
CA PHE A 38 6.00 -12.82 -7.61
C PHE A 38 5.92 -11.91 -6.38
N GLY A 39 7.01 -11.22 -6.04
CA GLY A 39 6.99 -10.12 -5.06
C GLY A 39 6.23 -8.89 -5.56
N LEU A 40 6.16 -8.63 -6.86
CA LEU A 40 5.55 -7.41 -7.43
C LEU A 40 4.15 -7.63 -8.03
N ILE A 41 3.87 -8.86 -8.48
CA ILE A 41 2.67 -9.15 -9.26
C ILE A 41 1.33 -8.88 -8.54
N PRO A 42 1.17 -9.02 -7.20
CA PRO A 42 -0.10 -8.70 -6.53
C PRO A 42 -0.51 -7.24 -6.76
N ASP A 43 0.40 -6.30 -6.48
CA ASP A 43 0.20 -4.87 -6.75
C ASP A 43 0.03 -4.59 -8.24
N THR A 44 0.80 -5.29 -9.10
CA THR A 44 0.70 -5.09 -10.54
C THR A 44 -0.70 -5.43 -11.06
N ILE A 45 -1.28 -6.55 -10.60
CA ILE A 45 -2.65 -6.93 -10.95
C ILE A 45 -3.62 -5.84 -10.47
N ASP A 46 -3.47 -5.37 -9.25
CA ASP A 46 -4.40 -4.39 -8.67
C ASP A 46 -4.35 -3.06 -9.41
N PHE A 47 -3.16 -2.49 -9.58
CA PHE A 47 -2.98 -1.14 -10.11
C PHE A 47 -3.00 -1.08 -11.64
N LYS A 48 -2.67 -2.18 -12.35
CA LYS A 48 -2.70 -2.22 -13.82
C LYS A 48 -3.97 -2.82 -14.40
N TRP A 49 -4.75 -3.57 -13.60
CA TRP A 49 -5.97 -4.20 -14.08
C TRP A 49 -7.18 -3.93 -13.19
N LEU A 50 -7.18 -4.37 -11.93
CA LEU A 50 -8.40 -4.36 -11.10
C LEU A 50 -8.94 -2.96 -10.89
N ARG A 51 -8.07 -1.97 -10.73
CA ARG A 51 -8.43 -0.56 -10.63
C ARG A 51 -9.33 -0.08 -11.78
N PHE A 52 -9.06 -0.52 -13.01
CA PHE A 52 -9.77 -0.03 -14.21
C PHE A 52 -11.08 -0.77 -14.47
N VAL A 53 -11.21 -2.00 -13.97
CA VAL A 53 -12.45 -2.80 -14.09
C VAL A 53 -13.34 -2.67 -12.85
N ALA A 54 -12.87 -1.99 -11.79
CA ALA A 54 -13.63 -1.72 -10.58
C ALA A 54 -14.81 -0.80 -10.91
N LYS A 55 -16.03 -1.27 -10.62
CA LYS A 55 -17.24 -0.49 -10.82
C LYS A 55 -17.30 0.69 -9.85
N GLN A 56 -17.74 1.83 -10.38
CA GLN A 56 -17.96 3.07 -9.64
C GLN A 56 -19.43 3.44 -9.80
N ASP A 57 -20.10 3.79 -8.70
CA ASP A 57 -21.49 4.28 -8.73
C ASP A 57 -21.53 5.78 -9.02
N CYS A 58 -20.53 6.51 -8.54
CA CYS A 58 -20.35 7.94 -8.81
C CYS A 58 -18.88 8.32 -8.85
N GLU A 59 -18.60 9.43 -9.53
CA GLU A 59 -17.27 9.99 -9.72
C GLU A 59 -17.33 11.49 -9.48
N VAL A 60 -16.41 11.99 -8.66
CA VAL A 60 -16.25 13.42 -8.36
C VAL A 60 -14.99 13.89 -9.09
N SER A 61 -15.18 14.78 -10.06
CA SER A 61 -14.10 15.40 -10.83
C SER A 61 -14.14 16.92 -10.59
N PRO A 62 -13.39 17.43 -9.60
CA PRO A 62 -13.41 18.85 -9.29
C PRO A 62 -12.82 19.67 -10.43
N ASP A 63 -13.40 20.83 -10.69
CA ASP A 63 -12.94 21.77 -11.71
C ASP A 63 -11.67 22.50 -11.21
N PRO A 64 -10.54 22.45 -11.96
CA PRO A 64 -9.31 23.14 -11.56
C PRO A 64 -9.46 24.66 -11.48
N ASP A 65 -10.35 25.27 -12.27
CA ASP A 65 -10.55 26.72 -12.32
C ASP A 65 -11.63 27.19 -11.34
N ARG A 66 -12.44 26.26 -10.80
CA ARG A 66 -13.55 26.54 -9.90
C ARG A 66 -13.54 25.55 -8.72
N PRO A 67 -12.65 25.76 -7.73
CA PRO A 67 -12.64 24.99 -6.50
C PRO A 67 -14.03 24.94 -5.84
N ASP A 68 -14.43 23.75 -5.40
CA ASP A 68 -15.74 23.51 -4.78
C ASP A 68 -15.62 22.41 -3.70
N ALA A 69 -15.14 22.81 -2.53
CA ALA A 69 -15.02 21.92 -1.38
C ALA A 69 -16.41 21.44 -0.93
N GLY A 70 -17.42 22.31 -1.07
CA GLY A 70 -18.82 22.01 -0.73
C GLY A 70 -19.38 20.87 -1.56
N GLY A 71 -19.21 20.93 -2.88
CA GLY A 71 -19.64 19.88 -3.81
C GLY A 71 -18.97 18.55 -3.54
N ILE A 72 -17.67 18.53 -3.24
CA ILE A 72 -16.95 17.30 -2.87
C ILE A 72 -17.49 16.75 -1.54
N ALA A 73 -17.64 17.60 -0.50
CA ALA A 73 -18.13 17.18 0.81
C ALA A 73 -19.54 16.58 0.72
N SER A 74 -20.44 17.27 0.01
CA SER A 74 -21.81 16.81 -0.23
C SER A 74 -21.84 15.50 -1.01
N ALA A 75 -21.06 15.36 -2.09
CA ALA A 75 -21.04 14.12 -2.87
C ALA A 75 -20.59 12.90 -2.04
N VAL A 76 -19.58 13.07 -1.16
CA VAL A 76 -19.13 12.00 -0.27
C VAL A 76 -20.19 11.69 0.80
N ALA A 77 -20.80 12.72 1.41
CA ALA A 77 -21.88 12.54 2.38
C ALA A 77 -23.10 11.87 1.75
N ASP A 78 -23.46 12.22 0.52
CA ASP A 78 -24.56 11.63 -0.23
C ASP A 78 -24.30 10.16 -0.57
N ALA A 79 -23.06 9.78 -0.90
CA ALA A 79 -22.68 8.39 -1.10
C ALA A 79 -22.84 7.58 0.20
N ILE A 80 -22.47 8.15 1.35
CA ILE A 80 -22.66 7.55 2.67
C ILE A 80 -24.16 7.38 2.98
N ASN A 81 -24.92 8.46 2.86
CA ASN A 81 -26.34 8.51 3.17
C ASN A 81 -27.12 7.56 2.25
N SER A 82 -26.78 7.50 0.96
CA SER A 82 -27.38 6.58 0.00
C SER A 82 -27.08 5.12 0.34
N ALA A 83 -25.86 4.80 0.76
CA ALA A 83 -25.51 3.44 1.18
C ALA A 83 -26.28 3.02 2.44
N TYR A 84 -26.48 3.96 3.37
CA TYR A 84 -27.25 3.74 4.58
C TYR A 84 -28.73 3.51 4.29
N VAL A 85 -29.38 4.44 3.58
CA VAL A 85 -30.82 4.37 3.27
C VAL A 85 -31.16 3.15 2.41
N SER A 86 -30.33 2.83 1.42
CA SER A 86 -30.60 1.69 0.53
C SER A 86 -30.17 0.34 1.10
N GLY A 87 -29.34 0.33 2.16
CA GLY A 87 -28.70 -0.88 2.67
C GLY A 87 -27.73 -1.55 1.69
N LYS A 88 -27.39 -0.91 0.56
CA LYS A 88 -26.50 -1.44 -0.47
C LYS A 88 -25.19 -0.63 -0.50
N PRO A 89 -24.02 -1.27 -0.69
CA PRO A 89 -22.77 -0.54 -0.83
C PRO A 89 -22.82 0.46 -1.99
N ARG A 90 -22.18 1.62 -1.79
CA ARG A 90 -21.98 2.64 -2.83
C ARG A 90 -20.51 2.96 -3.01
N THR A 91 -20.05 2.99 -4.25
CA THR A 91 -18.64 3.23 -4.59
C THR A 91 -18.47 4.60 -5.22
N ILE A 92 -17.69 5.46 -4.58
CA ILE A 92 -17.38 6.81 -5.05
C ILE A 92 -15.91 6.90 -5.44
N LYS A 93 -15.64 7.47 -6.61
CA LYS A 93 -14.30 7.82 -7.07
C LYS A 93 -14.05 9.30 -6.84
N LEU A 94 -12.92 9.63 -6.25
CA LEU A 94 -12.49 11.02 -6.01
C LEU A 94 -11.28 11.29 -6.89
N ASN A 95 -11.47 12.10 -7.94
CA ASN A 95 -10.41 12.44 -8.86
C ASN A 95 -9.59 13.62 -8.36
N THR A 96 -8.30 13.55 -8.62
CA THR A 96 -7.34 14.63 -8.38
C THR A 96 -7.56 15.80 -9.33
N VAL A 97 -7.15 16.98 -8.88
CA VAL A 97 -7.20 18.21 -9.67
C VAL A 97 -5.84 18.46 -10.31
N ARG A 98 -5.71 18.15 -11.61
CA ARG A 98 -4.46 18.34 -12.36
C ARG A 98 -4.32 19.78 -12.84
N LEU A 99 -3.26 20.47 -12.41
CA LEU A 99 -2.94 21.82 -12.87
C LEU A 99 -1.83 21.84 -13.94
N GLY A 100 -1.09 20.73 -14.10
CA GLY A 100 -0.04 20.63 -15.09
C GLY A 100 0.60 19.25 -15.16
N ALA A 101 1.73 19.14 -15.86
CA ALA A 101 2.45 17.87 -15.99
C ALA A 101 2.88 17.29 -14.63
N ASP A 102 3.38 18.16 -13.76
CA ASP A 102 3.90 17.86 -12.43
C ASP A 102 3.28 18.80 -11.36
N ARG A 103 2.01 19.20 -11.54
CA ARG A 103 1.33 20.10 -10.60
C ARG A 103 -0.08 19.62 -10.33
N TRP A 104 -0.41 19.51 -9.06
CA TRP A 104 -1.70 19.03 -8.57
C TRP A 104 -2.21 19.96 -7.48
N GLN A 105 -3.47 20.35 -7.57
CA GLN A 105 -4.14 21.01 -6.46
C GLN A 105 -4.52 19.94 -5.43
N GLU A 106 -3.89 19.97 -4.25
CA GLU A 106 -4.21 19.06 -3.17
C GLU A 106 -5.56 19.40 -2.55
N TYR A 107 -6.31 18.39 -2.13
CA TYR A 107 -7.40 18.54 -1.18
C TYR A 107 -7.46 17.33 -0.24
N THR A 108 -7.99 17.53 0.95
CA THR A 108 -8.15 16.48 1.96
C THR A 108 -9.61 16.21 2.21
N VAL A 109 -9.99 14.93 2.24
CA VAL A 109 -11.31 14.48 2.71
C VAL A 109 -11.13 13.86 4.08
N ARG A 110 -11.87 14.37 5.07
CA ARG A 110 -11.87 13.91 6.46
C ARG A 110 -13.23 13.35 6.86
N PHE A 111 -13.24 12.12 7.37
CA PHE A 111 -14.42 11.52 8.01
C PHE A 111 -14.44 11.85 9.51
N ASP A 112 -15.23 12.85 9.91
CA ASP A 112 -15.40 13.28 11.30
C ASP A 112 -16.45 12.40 12.00
N VAL A 113 -15.98 11.30 12.60
CA VAL A 113 -16.84 10.29 13.24
C VAL A 113 -17.67 10.86 14.40
N PRO A 114 -17.10 11.64 15.35
CA PRO A 114 -17.87 12.19 16.47
C PRO A 114 -18.98 13.15 16.04
N LEU A 115 -18.73 13.98 15.02
CA LEU A 115 -19.70 14.96 14.52
C LEU A 115 -20.57 14.43 13.38
N GLN A 116 -20.34 13.20 12.91
CA GLN A 116 -21.03 12.58 11.79
C GLN A 116 -21.00 13.45 10.53
N LYS A 117 -19.81 13.97 10.21
CA LYS A 117 -19.61 14.87 9.08
C LYS A 117 -18.49 14.38 8.17
N VAL A 118 -18.57 14.79 6.91
CA VAL A 118 -17.43 14.79 5.99
C VAL A 118 -16.94 16.21 5.90
N ARG A 119 -15.64 16.44 6.11
CA ARG A 119 -15.01 17.74 5.89
C ARG A 119 -14.08 17.67 4.69
N VAL A 120 -14.08 18.70 3.87
CA VAL A 120 -13.19 18.82 2.72
C VAL A 120 -12.46 20.13 2.82
N ARG A 121 -11.13 20.10 2.65
CA ARG A 121 -10.29 21.29 2.69
C ARG A 121 -9.29 21.25 1.53
N TYR A 122 -9.19 22.35 0.79
CA TYR A 122 -8.13 22.51 -0.20
C TYR A 122 -6.78 22.76 0.48
N GLY A 123 -5.74 22.15 -0.08
CA GLY A 123 -4.35 22.26 0.35
C GLY A 123 -3.52 23.12 -0.61
N PRO A 124 -2.19 23.08 -0.51
CA PRO A 124 -1.30 23.73 -1.48
C PRO A 124 -1.38 23.07 -2.87
N VAL A 125 -0.84 23.75 -3.87
CA VAL A 125 -0.43 23.09 -5.11
C VAL A 125 0.85 22.31 -4.83
N VAL A 126 0.88 21.04 -5.19
CA VAL A 126 2.02 20.16 -4.95
C VAL A 126 2.59 19.57 -6.24
N SER A 127 3.85 19.14 -6.19
CA SER A 127 4.46 18.29 -7.23
C SER A 127 3.95 16.85 -7.15
N THR A 128 4.30 16.01 -8.13
CA THR A 128 4.02 14.55 -8.07
C THR A 128 4.69 13.87 -6.87
N SER A 129 5.75 14.49 -6.33
CA SER A 129 6.42 14.04 -5.09
C SER A 129 5.75 14.54 -3.81
N ALA A 130 4.59 15.20 -3.91
CA ALA A 130 3.87 15.84 -2.81
C ALA A 130 4.64 16.99 -2.14
N GLU A 131 5.58 17.62 -2.85
CA GLU A 131 6.26 18.83 -2.35
C GLU A 131 5.40 20.07 -2.64
N PRO A 132 5.15 20.95 -1.65
CA PRO A 132 4.42 22.18 -1.87
C PRO A 132 5.16 23.12 -2.84
N LEU A 133 4.46 23.57 -3.88
CA LEU A 133 4.96 24.48 -4.91
C LEU A 133 4.37 25.89 -4.78
N ALA A 134 3.10 25.97 -4.38
CA ALA A 134 2.38 27.23 -4.19
C ALA A 134 1.24 27.04 -3.17
N PRO A 135 0.79 28.10 -2.48
CA PRO A 135 -0.45 28.03 -1.70
C PRO A 135 -1.63 27.73 -2.63
N GLY A 136 -2.64 27.03 -2.11
CA GLY A 136 -3.90 26.79 -2.80
C GLY A 136 -5.05 27.62 -2.19
N PRO A 137 -6.29 27.39 -2.66
CA PRO A 137 -7.48 28.07 -2.15
C PRO A 137 -7.68 27.82 -0.65
N SER A 138 -8.05 28.85 0.10
CA SER A 138 -8.42 28.72 1.52
C SER A 138 -9.89 28.29 1.67
N GLU A 139 -10.30 27.27 0.92
CA GLU A 139 -11.67 26.77 0.90
C GLU A 139 -11.80 25.49 1.74
N GLU A 140 -12.77 25.51 2.64
CA GLU A 140 -13.13 24.39 3.50
C GLU A 140 -14.65 24.31 3.60
N ALA A 141 -15.18 23.10 3.53
CA ALA A 141 -16.61 22.85 3.65
C ALA A 141 -16.87 21.55 4.40
N GLU A 142 -18.09 21.43 4.92
CA GLU A 142 -18.54 20.25 5.65
C GLU A 142 -19.92 19.83 5.17
N ALA A 143 -20.18 18.52 5.16
CA ALA A 143 -21.50 17.95 4.90
C ALA A 143 -21.86 16.91 5.95
N GLY A 144 -23.11 16.92 6.40
CA GLY A 144 -23.61 16.00 7.43
C GLY A 144 -23.97 14.62 6.88
N THR A 145 -23.76 13.60 7.70
CA THR A 145 -24.19 12.22 7.43
C THR A 145 -25.35 11.85 8.35
N VAL A 146 -26.32 11.09 7.84
CA VAL A 146 -27.53 10.70 8.60
C VAL A 146 -27.33 9.44 9.43
N CYS A 147 -26.11 8.88 9.42
CA CYS A 147 -25.78 7.62 10.07
C CYS A 147 -24.40 7.68 10.74
N PRO A 148 -24.15 6.88 11.79
CA PRO A 148 -22.83 6.81 12.40
C PRO A 148 -21.81 6.13 11.46
N LEU A 149 -20.58 6.64 11.50
CA LEU A 149 -19.45 6.12 10.75
C LEU A 149 -18.57 5.20 11.59
N VAL A 150 -17.94 4.23 10.94
CA VAL A 150 -16.85 3.44 11.52
C VAL A 150 -15.71 3.35 10.52
N LEU A 151 -14.50 3.67 10.94
CA LEU A 151 -13.34 3.70 10.05
C LEU A 151 -12.54 2.40 10.15
N ASP A 152 -12.24 1.79 9.02
CA ASP A 152 -11.26 0.71 8.90
C ASP A 152 -9.86 1.22 8.52
N TYR A 153 -9.82 2.41 7.89
CA TYR A 153 -8.63 3.15 7.49
C TYR A 153 -8.45 4.44 8.33
N GLU A 154 -7.67 5.39 7.82
CA GLU A 154 -7.47 6.73 8.37
C GLU A 154 -8.70 7.62 8.17
N ALA A 155 -8.87 8.59 9.07
CA ALA A 155 -9.93 9.58 8.98
C ALA A 155 -9.66 10.61 7.89
N ASP A 156 -8.39 10.99 7.74
CA ASP A 156 -7.94 11.98 6.77
C ASP A 156 -7.36 11.24 5.55
N THR A 157 -7.83 11.59 4.36
CA THR A 157 -7.25 11.12 3.10
C THR A 157 -6.85 12.32 2.27
N VAL A 158 -5.57 12.40 1.93
CA VAL A 158 -5.00 13.44 1.07
C VAL A 158 -5.08 13.00 -0.38
N ILE A 159 -5.63 13.86 -1.25
CA ILE A 159 -5.79 13.62 -2.68
C ILE A 159 -4.97 14.66 -3.42
N ASN A 160 -3.83 14.23 -3.98
CA ASN A 160 -2.82 15.16 -4.49
C ASN A 160 -1.98 14.66 -5.67
N ALA A 161 -2.22 13.46 -6.21
CA ALA A 161 -1.52 12.96 -7.39
C ALA A 161 -2.22 11.76 -8.06
N PHE A 162 -1.89 11.52 -9.33
CA PHE A 162 -2.39 10.43 -10.18
C PHE A 162 -3.88 10.55 -10.49
N ASP A 163 -4.71 9.53 -10.24
CA ASP A 163 -6.17 9.63 -10.45
C ASP A 163 -6.96 9.61 -9.13
N GLY A 164 -6.30 9.77 -7.98
CA GLY A 164 -6.97 9.79 -6.67
C GLY A 164 -7.58 8.47 -6.22
N PRO A 165 -8.22 8.43 -5.03
CA PRO A 165 -8.71 7.21 -4.41
C PRO A 165 -10.15 6.85 -4.82
N THR A 166 -10.53 5.61 -4.52
CA THR A 166 -11.91 5.13 -4.57
C THR A 166 -12.31 4.68 -3.19
N PHE A 167 -13.52 5.01 -2.75
CA PHE A 167 -14.09 4.53 -1.49
C PHE A 167 -15.34 3.70 -1.75
N ARG A 168 -15.49 2.59 -1.03
CA ARG A 168 -16.76 1.86 -0.96
C ARG A 168 -17.42 2.13 0.38
N MET A 169 -18.52 2.87 0.38
CA MET A 169 -19.39 3.08 1.52
C MET A 169 -20.14 1.78 1.81
N ALA A 170 -19.62 0.98 2.73
CA ALA A 170 -20.12 -0.35 3.02
C ALA A 170 -20.98 -0.37 4.30
N PRO A 171 -22.24 -0.82 4.23
CA PRO A 171 -23.06 -1.06 5.41
C PRO A 171 -22.42 -2.07 6.36
N ARG A 172 -22.50 -1.78 7.66
CA ARG A 172 -22.04 -2.62 8.77
C ARG A 172 -23.17 -2.91 9.75
N THR A 173 -22.95 -3.90 10.60
CA THR A 173 -23.88 -4.24 11.68
C THR A 173 -24.10 -3.06 12.63
N GLY A 174 -25.35 -2.87 13.04
CA GLY A 174 -25.77 -1.76 13.90
C GLY A 174 -26.03 -0.44 13.17
N GLY A 175 -26.35 -0.48 11.87
CA GLY A 175 -26.73 0.73 11.11
C GLY A 175 -25.59 1.72 10.89
N ARG A 176 -24.35 1.22 10.83
CA ARG A 176 -23.14 2.04 10.61
C ARG A 176 -22.66 1.92 9.18
N ILE A 177 -22.03 2.97 8.65
CA ILE A 177 -21.33 2.92 7.37
C ILE A 177 -19.82 2.93 7.59
N CYS A 178 -19.13 2.08 6.83
CA CYS A 178 -17.68 2.01 6.80
C CYS A 178 -17.16 2.47 5.42
N PRO A 179 -16.48 3.63 5.33
CA PRO A 179 -15.80 4.06 4.11
C PRO A 179 -14.56 3.20 3.87
N GLU A 180 -14.70 2.15 3.07
CA GLU A 180 -13.58 1.25 2.77
C GLU A 180 -12.67 1.85 1.71
N PHE A 181 -11.41 2.09 2.08
CA PHE A 181 -10.41 2.67 1.19
C PHE A 181 -9.94 1.67 0.11
N LEU A 182 -9.89 2.13 -1.14
CA LEU A 182 -9.45 1.40 -2.34
C LEU A 182 -10.04 -0.02 -2.40
N PRO A 183 -11.36 -0.19 -2.50
CA PRO A 183 -12.02 -1.48 -2.29
C PRO A 183 -11.52 -2.60 -3.20
N TRP A 184 -11.05 -2.27 -4.41
CA TRP A 184 -10.50 -3.22 -5.40
C TRP A 184 -9.08 -3.72 -5.07
N HIS A 185 -8.33 -3.01 -4.22
CA HIS A 185 -6.95 -3.34 -3.87
C HIS A 185 -6.92 -4.43 -2.77
N ARG A 186 -5.87 -5.26 -2.70
CA ARG A 186 -5.63 -6.24 -1.62
C ARG A 186 -6.77 -7.23 -1.37
N GLN A 187 -7.48 -7.59 -2.43
CA GLN A 187 -8.49 -8.63 -2.42
C GLN A 187 -7.85 -10.00 -2.74
N TRP A 188 -8.40 -10.72 -3.73
CA TRP A 188 -7.98 -12.06 -4.10
C TRP A 188 -6.51 -12.15 -4.55
N SER A 189 -5.98 -11.08 -5.14
CA SER A 189 -4.58 -10.95 -5.57
C SER A 189 -3.59 -10.91 -4.41
N HIS A 190 -4.04 -10.68 -3.18
CA HIS A 190 -3.19 -10.63 -1.97
C HIS A 190 -3.52 -11.76 -0.99
N SER A 191 -4.08 -12.86 -1.50
CA SER A 191 -4.40 -14.06 -0.74
C SER A 191 -3.29 -15.09 -0.81
N LEU A 192 -3.00 -15.71 0.34
CA LEU A 192 -2.07 -16.82 0.43
C LEU A 192 -2.60 -18.05 -0.33
N ILE A 193 -3.91 -18.29 -0.32
CA ILE A 193 -4.52 -19.44 -1.00
C ILE A 193 -4.45 -19.26 -2.51
N THR A 194 -4.76 -18.06 -3.02
CA THR A 194 -4.62 -17.73 -4.45
C THR A 194 -3.20 -18.02 -4.92
N TRP A 195 -2.20 -17.55 -4.17
CA TRP A 195 -0.81 -17.75 -4.56
C TRP A 195 -0.31 -19.16 -4.34
N ALA A 196 -0.85 -19.93 -3.39
CA ALA A 196 -0.54 -21.36 -3.28
C ALA A 196 -1.01 -22.13 -4.52
N VAL A 197 -2.20 -21.83 -5.05
CA VAL A 197 -2.72 -22.43 -6.28
C VAL A 197 -1.87 -22.01 -7.49
N ALA A 198 -1.61 -20.71 -7.65
CA ALA A 198 -0.79 -20.20 -8.75
C ALA A 198 0.64 -20.75 -8.70
N ALA A 199 1.25 -20.83 -7.53
CA ALA A 199 2.56 -21.42 -7.31
C ALA A 199 2.62 -22.91 -7.64
N THR A 200 1.53 -23.65 -7.43
CA THR A 200 1.44 -25.06 -7.85
C THR A 200 1.55 -25.17 -9.37
N ALA A 201 0.87 -24.30 -10.12
CA ALA A 201 0.99 -24.26 -11.59
C ALA A 201 2.42 -23.87 -12.03
N VAL A 202 3.04 -22.89 -11.38
CA VAL A 202 4.46 -22.55 -11.63
C VAL A 202 5.37 -23.75 -11.35
N GLY A 203 5.12 -24.46 -10.24
CA GLY A 203 5.87 -25.65 -9.85
C GLY A 203 5.73 -26.81 -10.84
N MET A 204 4.56 -26.97 -11.45
CA MET A 204 4.34 -27.97 -12.50
C MET A 204 5.10 -27.64 -13.78
N CYS A 205 5.22 -26.36 -14.15
CA CYS A 205 5.89 -25.93 -15.38
C CYS A 205 7.41 -25.82 -15.24
N PHE A 206 7.90 -25.38 -14.07
CA PHE A 206 9.31 -24.98 -13.87
C PHE A 206 9.99 -25.73 -12.72
N GLY A 207 9.33 -26.76 -12.16
CA GLY A 207 9.82 -27.55 -11.03
C GLY A 207 9.39 -26.99 -9.67
N TRP A 208 9.29 -27.88 -8.68
CA TRP A 208 8.73 -27.56 -7.36
C TRP A 208 9.44 -26.38 -6.67
N THR A 209 10.75 -26.20 -6.87
CA THR A 209 11.51 -25.09 -6.29
C THR A 209 11.05 -23.74 -6.84
N ALA A 210 10.76 -23.66 -8.14
CA ALA A 210 10.21 -22.45 -8.76
C ALA A 210 8.84 -22.10 -8.17
N GLY A 211 7.98 -23.12 -7.99
CA GLY A 211 6.69 -22.95 -7.32
C GLY A 211 6.83 -22.47 -5.87
N ALA A 212 7.70 -23.11 -5.08
CA ALA A 212 7.93 -22.71 -3.70
C ALA A 212 8.43 -21.26 -3.58
N ILE A 213 9.34 -20.83 -4.46
CA ILE A 213 9.84 -19.45 -4.49
C ILE A 213 8.75 -18.47 -4.89
N ALA A 214 7.96 -18.79 -5.91
CA ALA A 214 6.82 -17.98 -6.34
C ALA A 214 5.81 -17.79 -5.18
N PHE A 215 5.47 -18.87 -4.47
CA PHE A 215 4.62 -18.80 -3.28
C PHE A 215 5.25 -17.94 -2.18
N SER A 216 6.50 -18.20 -1.80
CA SER A 216 7.17 -17.48 -0.72
C SER A 216 7.29 -15.98 -1.00
N ALA A 217 7.58 -15.59 -2.25
CA ALA A 217 7.66 -14.18 -2.63
C ALA A 217 6.29 -13.48 -2.55
N ALA A 218 5.24 -14.09 -3.10
CA ALA A 218 3.90 -13.50 -3.04
C ALA A 218 3.30 -13.53 -1.62
N ALA A 219 3.61 -14.56 -0.82
CA ALA A 219 3.25 -14.61 0.58
C ALA A 219 3.97 -13.53 1.39
N ALA A 220 5.28 -13.33 1.17
CA ALA A 220 6.04 -12.27 1.81
C ALA A 220 5.48 -10.88 1.45
N HIS A 221 5.07 -10.67 0.19
CA HIS A 221 4.34 -9.47 -0.20
C HIS A 221 3.10 -9.25 0.67
N ALA A 222 2.20 -10.25 0.75
CA ALA A 222 0.96 -10.14 1.50
C ALA A 222 1.18 -9.94 3.00
N LEU A 223 2.23 -10.54 3.57
CA LEU A 223 2.62 -10.39 4.98
C LEU A 223 3.22 -9.01 5.28
N VAL A 224 4.05 -8.47 4.39
CA VAL A 224 4.55 -7.09 4.51
C VAL A 224 3.39 -6.10 4.51
N ASP A 225 2.37 -6.35 3.71
CA ASP A 225 1.17 -5.52 3.67
C ASP A 225 0.35 -5.54 4.96
N GLN A 226 0.45 -6.61 5.76
CA GLN A 226 -0.15 -6.66 7.09
C GLN A 226 0.54 -5.73 8.10
N LEU A 227 1.72 -5.20 7.81
CA LEU A 227 2.33 -4.16 8.64
C LEU A 227 1.66 -2.78 8.42
N GLY A 228 0.91 -2.63 7.32
CA GLY A 228 0.23 -1.39 6.95
C GLY A 228 -1.13 -1.18 7.61
N PHE A 229 -1.85 -0.15 7.16
CA PHE A 229 -3.20 0.17 7.66
C PHE A 229 -4.30 -0.69 7.03
N MET A 230 -4.21 -0.94 5.72
CA MET A 230 -5.27 -1.65 4.98
C MET A 230 -5.32 -3.16 5.26
N GLY A 231 -4.18 -3.77 5.59
CA GLY A 231 -4.03 -5.23 5.62
C GLY A 231 -4.32 -5.88 4.26
N SER A 232 -4.79 -7.13 4.24
CA SER A 232 -5.01 -7.94 3.03
C SER A 232 -6.10 -9.00 3.22
N SER A 233 -6.74 -9.44 2.13
CA SER A 233 -7.65 -10.60 2.16
C SER A 233 -6.87 -11.93 2.10
N LEU A 234 -6.21 -12.28 3.22
CA LEU A 234 -5.23 -13.38 3.28
C LEU A 234 -5.79 -14.76 2.89
N PHE A 235 -7.09 -14.98 3.12
CA PHE A 235 -7.73 -16.29 2.99
C PHE A 235 -8.79 -16.34 1.90
N TYR A 236 -8.79 -15.42 0.94
CA TYR A 236 -9.67 -15.54 -0.22
C TYR A 236 -9.36 -16.85 -0.98
N PRO A 237 -10.35 -17.65 -1.42
CA PRO A 237 -11.78 -17.35 -1.45
C PRO A 237 -12.57 -17.79 -0.20
N LEU A 238 -11.93 -18.44 0.78
CA LEU A 238 -12.59 -18.92 2.00
C LEU A 238 -13.14 -17.76 2.85
N ALA A 239 -12.41 -16.64 2.91
CA ALA A 239 -12.87 -15.39 3.50
C ALA A 239 -12.62 -14.23 2.53
N ARG A 240 -13.65 -13.41 2.27
CA ARG A 240 -13.58 -12.29 1.32
C ARG A 240 -13.25 -10.94 1.97
N ASN A 241 -13.40 -10.85 3.29
CA ASN A 241 -13.07 -9.64 4.02
C ASN A 241 -11.55 -9.48 4.11
N ARG A 242 -11.07 -8.24 4.18
CA ARG A 242 -9.67 -7.97 4.53
C ARG A 242 -9.47 -8.23 6.01
N THR A 243 -8.36 -8.89 6.35
CA THR A 243 -7.83 -8.87 7.70
C THR A 243 -7.16 -7.51 7.90
N PRO A 244 -7.56 -6.72 8.92
CA PRO A 244 -6.94 -5.43 9.20
C PRO A 244 -5.44 -5.58 9.47
N GLY A 245 -4.65 -4.62 8.98
CA GLY A 245 -3.23 -4.58 9.25
C GLY A 245 -2.90 -4.04 10.65
N LEU A 246 -1.63 -4.16 11.02
CA LEU A 246 -1.08 -3.78 12.33
C LEU A 246 -0.89 -2.26 12.49
N ARG A 247 -1.06 -1.46 11.43
CA ARG A 247 -0.94 0.00 11.45
C ARG A 247 0.44 0.49 11.94
N LEU A 248 1.51 -0.22 11.58
CA LEU A 248 2.88 0.09 11.98
C LEU A 248 3.60 1.03 11.00
N ALA A 249 3.14 1.06 9.74
CA ALA A 249 3.73 1.89 8.69
C ALA A 249 2.66 2.34 7.69
N HIS A 250 2.77 3.57 7.22
CA HIS A 250 2.03 4.04 6.06
C HIS A 250 2.83 3.78 4.77
N SER A 251 2.14 3.57 3.65
CA SER A 251 2.78 3.23 2.37
C SER A 251 3.77 4.30 1.87
N GLY A 252 3.50 5.57 2.23
CA GLY A 252 4.35 6.72 1.92
C GLY A 252 5.57 6.90 2.84
N ASP A 253 5.65 6.18 3.97
CA ASP A 253 6.68 6.45 4.97
C ASP A 253 8.08 6.02 4.49
N MET A 254 9.01 6.97 4.44
CA MET A 254 10.35 6.71 3.94
C MET A 254 11.10 5.68 4.81
N ILE A 255 11.05 5.83 6.14
CA ILE A 255 11.87 5.02 7.06
C ILE A 255 11.46 3.53 7.04
N PRO A 256 10.18 3.14 7.17
CA PRO A 256 9.77 1.74 7.05
C PRO A 256 10.12 1.15 5.69
N ASN A 257 9.88 1.87 4.58
CA ASN A 257 10.21 1.39 3.24
C ASN A 257 11.72 1.16 3.07
N PHE A 258 12.53 2.14 3.49
CA PHE A 258 13.99 2.02 3.47
C PHE A 258 14.47 0.85 4.34
N THR A 259 13.97 0.76 5.58
CA THR A 259 14.35 -0.29 6.53
C THR A 259 14.08 -1.67 5.95
N LEU A 260 12.89 -1.91 5.39
CA LEU A 260 12.55 -3.21 4.83
C LEU A 260 13.38 -3.57 3.60
N VAL A 261 13.63 -2.60 2.70
CA VAL A 261 14.53 -2.80 1.55
C VAL A 261 15.95 -3.11 2.03
N TRP A 262 16.45 -2.35 3.00
CA TRP A 262 17.79 -2.52 3.56
C TRP A 262 17.96 -3.92 4.16
N PHE A 263 17.06 -4.35 5.05
CA PHE A 263 17.10 -5.70 5.62
C PHE A 263 16.92 -6.80 4.57
N SER A 264 16.11 -6.58 3.54
CA SER A 264 15.98 -7.51 2.41
C SER A 264 17.30 -7.68 1.66
N CYS A 265 18.01 -6.58 1.37
CA CYS A 265 19.34 -6.61 0.77
C CYS A 265 20.36 -7.32 1.66
N LEU A 266 20.37 -7.02 2.97
CA LEU A 266 21.25 -7.69 3.92
C LEU A 266 21.00 -9.21 3.96
N LEU A 267 19.73 -9.64 3.91
CA LEU A 267 19.41 -11.06 3.86
C LEU A 267 19.95 -11.72 2.59
N VAL A 268 19.79 -11.07 1.43
CA VAL A 268 20.36 -11.56 0.16
C VAL A 268 21.89 -11.67 0.27
N PHE A 269 22.57 -10.62 0.73
CA PHE A 269 24.02 -10.62 0.85
C PHE A 269 24.52 -11.63 1.89
N TRP A 270 23.81 -11.81 3.00
CA TRP A 270 24.11 -12.85 3.97
C TRP A 270 24.05 -14.24 3.34
N ARG A 271 22.99 -14.52 2.55
CA ARG A 271 22.84 -15.80 1.86
C ARG A 271 23.89 -16.04 0.79
N LEU A 272 24.31 -15.00 0.08
CA LEU A 272 25.43 -15.08 -0.87
C LEU A 272 26.77 -15.27 -0.15
N HIS A 273 26.97 -14.61 0.99
CA HIS A 273 28.18 -14.76 1.81
C HIS A 273 28.32 -16.18 2.34
N ASP A 274 27.25 -16.75 2.88
CA ASP A 274 27.22 -18.12 3.40
C ASP A 274 27.52 -19.19 2.31
N ALA A 275 27.17 -18.91 1.06
CA ALA A 275 27.38 -19.82 -0.06
C ALA A 275 28.72 -19.66 -0.78
N ALA A 276 29.45 -18.56 -0.54
CA ALA A 276 30.70 -18.25 -1.21
C ALA A 276 31.90 -18.45 -0.27
N PRO A 277 33.09 -18.79 -0.79
CA PRO A 277 34.27 -19.05 0.01
C PRO A 277 34.94 -17.74 0.48
N PHE A 278 34.20 -16.89 1.21
CA PHE A 278 34.73 -15.66 1.77
C PHE A 278 35.66 -15.94 2.96
N THR A 279 36.76 -15.19 3.04
CA THR A 279 37.78 -15.34 4.09
C THR A 279 37.37 -14.71 5.43
N ALA A 280 36.44 -13.74 5.41
CA ALA A 280 35.94 -13.08 6.60
C ALA A 280 34.79 -13.88 7.24
N GLN A 281 35.04 -14.48 8.40
CA GLN A 281 34.02 -15.17 9.19
C GLN A 281 33.26 -14.17 10.08
N LEU A 282 32.20 -13.58 9.54
CA LEU A 282 31.21 -12.84 10.31
C LEU A 282 30.08 -13.78 10.73
N SER A 283 29.76 -13.83 12.02
CA SER A 283 28.54 -14.53 12.46
C SER A 283 27.30 -13.76 12.03
N ALA A 284 26.20 -14.46 11.76
CA ALA A 284 24.92 -13.86 11.38
C ALA A 284 24.51 -12.74 12.36
N VAL A 285 24.65 -12.99 13.66
CA VAL A 285 24.32 -12.02 14.71
C VAL A 285 25.13 -10.73 14.55
N ARG A 286 26.46 -10.84 14.38
CA ARG A 286 27.31 -9.66 14.20
C ARG A 286 26.99 -8.94 12.90
N TYR A 287 26.74 -9.68 11.83
CA TYR A 287 26.36 -9.11 10.54
C TYR A 287 25.08 -8.28 10.63
N PHE A 288 23.99 -8.86 11.14
CA PHE A 288 22.72 -8.12 11.25
C PHE A 288 22.76 -7.02 12.31
N LEU A 289 23.56 -7.15 13.36
CA LEU A 289 23.75 -6.08 14.34
C LEU A 289 24.48 -4.88 13.71
N TYR A 290 25.63 -5.10 13.09
CA TYR A 290 26.49 -4.03 12.57
C TYR A 290 25.97 -3.45 11.25
N ALA A 291 25.45 -4.28 10.35
CA ALA A 291 24.99 -3.85 9.04
C ALA A 291 23.49 -3.51 9.05
N GLY A 292 22.68 -4.12 9.93
CA GLY A 292 21.23 -3.90 10.00
C GLY A 292 20.82 -2.94 11.08
N VAL A 293 20.97 -3.34 12.35
CA VAL A 293 20.44 -2.59 13.49
C VAL A 293 21.14 -1.25 13.68
N LEU A 294 22.47 -1.23 13.66
CA LEU A 294 23.24 -0.01 13.95
C LEU A 294 22.97 1.12 12.93
N PRO A 295 22.99 0.91 11.60
CA PRO A 295 22.74 1.98 10.63
C PRO A 295 21.32 2.51 10.72
N ILE A 296 20.32 1.65 10.94
CA ILE A 296 18.92 2.06 11.10
C ILE A 296 18.73 2.86 12.40
N ALA A 297 19.38 2.45 13.50
CA ALA A 297 19.36 3.20 14.75
C ALA A 297 20.00 4.59 14.59
N LEU A 298 21.15 4.68 13.91
CA LEU A 298 21.82 5.94 13.62
C LEU A 298 20.96 6.85 12.73
N LEU A 299 20.33 6.30 11.69
CA LEU A 299 19.40 7.02 10.84
C LEU A 299 18.20 7.55 11.65
N ALA A 300 17.59 6.72 12.49
CA ALA A 300 16.48 7.13 13.35
C ALA A 300 16.86 8.27 14.31
N VAL A 301 18.07 8.22 14.90
CA VAL A 301 18.59 9.30 15.76
C VAL A 301 18.84 10.58 14.94
N ALA A 302 19.45 10.46 13.76
CA ALA A 302 19.71 11.60 12.89
C ALA A 302 18.42 12.28 12.42
N SER A 303 17.42 11.50 11.99
CA SER A 303 16.11 12.01 11.56
C SER A 303 15.36 12.72 12.69
N ARG A 304 15.43 12.21 13.93
CA ARG A 304 14.84 12.88 15.09
C ARG A 304 15.49 14.24 15.37
N ARG A 305 16.81 14.33 15.26
CA ARG A 305 17.55 15.58 15.47
C ARG A 305 17.26 16.62 14.38
N ALA A 306 17.24 16.20 13.12
CA ALA A 306 16.90 17.09 12.00
C ALA A 306 15.46 17.62 12.12
N GLY A 307 14.50 16.78 12.52
CA GLY A 307 13.12 17.20 12.75
C GLY A 307 12.92 18.15 13.93
N GLN A 308 13.85 18.19 14.89
CA GLN A 308 13.84 19.15 16.00
C GLN A 308 14.47 20.51 15.63
N GLN A 309 15.34 20.55 14.61
CA GLN A 309 15.99 21.79 14.16
C GLN A 309 15.17 22.56 13.10
N GLY A 310 14.16 21.90 12.50
CA GLY A 310 13.26 22.50 11.51
C GLY A 310 11.92 23.00 12.07
N ARG A 311 11.84 23.26 13.38
CA ARG A 311 10.68 23.88 14.04
C ARG A 311 11.08 25.18 14.73
#